data_AF-A0AAW1QS42-F1
#
_entry.id   AF-A0AAW1QS42-F1
#
_cell.length_a   1.000
_cell.length_b   1.000
_cell.length_c   1.000
_cell.angle_alpha   90.00
_cell.angle_beta   90.00
_cell.angle_gamma   90.00
#
_symmetry.space_group_name_H-M   'P 1'
#
loop_
_entity.id
_entity.type
_entity.pdbx_description
1 polymer ?
#
loop_
_entity_poly.entity_id
_entity_poly.type
_entity_poly.pdbx_seq_one_letter_code
_entity_poly.pdbx_strand_id
1 'polypeptide(L)'
;MTWDEEVHASRTHAAVVQARREVKLQQRGLEPIPGGNAGTLPLCIVAGALSSLLVWRRQGRQLRRRFHWRGLPFISAWLADQRRKWRQRGRLPPGRAAGQAATCRAQSSAAASTSGRSHLNPDLYHNPLFSSGSSFEAPTAPAKRVKKSKKKAKQRQIHGRPSPVSRLAARQSAELSIRASAAAAPERSPPVTAEPAVRLLSSQKGTYSVAGQMHSMADAADVYVLLSDYAALDRVFSSVEQSNVVHSNGQKQILQLCRWEFLIFSGTFKTLLSVAEDPVAGRLVFSLVNSSFMRDFEGRWQITPLDGGGCSIEHNLTVAPVVAPPETFAGYAQKIFMRQVSRVMEDLQGELARRGHI
;
A
#
# COMPACT_ATOMS: atom_id res chain seq x y z
N MET A 1 -17.35 -10.10 10.05
CA MET A 1 -16.21 -9.74 10.91
C MET A 1 -15.69 -8.42 10.41
N THR A 2 -15.65 -7.39 11.25
CA THR A 2 -15.22 -6.04 10.84
C THR A 2 -13.68 -5.96 10.85
N TRP A 3 -13.10 -5.00 10.12
CA TRP A 3 -11.65 -4.81 10.04
C TRP A 3 -11.00 -4.65 11.43
N ASP A 4 -11.65 -3.91 12.33
CA ASP A 4 -11.18 -3.74 13.70
C ASP A 4 -11.09 -5.07 14.45
N GLU A 5 -12.02 -6.01 14.22
CA GLU A 5 -12.01 -7.34 14.83
C GLU A 5 -10.88 -8.22 14.27
N GLU A 6 -10.63 -8.16 12.96
CA GLU A 6 -9.56 -8.94 12.30
C GLU A 6 -8.17 -8.43 12.72
N VAL A 7 -7.97 -7.10 12.77
CA VAL A 7 -6.73 -6.49 13.28
C VAL A 7 -6.52 -6.82 14.75
N HIS A 8 -7.58 -6.73 15.56
CA HIS A 8 -7.50 -7.10 16.97
C HIS A 8 -7.15 -8.59 17.13
N ALA A 9 -7.76 -9.47 16.34
CA ALA A 9 -7.47 -10.90 16.36
C ALA A 9 -6.03 -11.22 15.93
N SER A 10 -5.55 -10.58 14.85
CA SER A 10 -4.18 -10.71 14.35
C SER A 10 -3.16 -10.26 15.40
N ARG A 11 -3.38 -9.08 16.02
CA ARG A 11 -2.54 -8.55 17.10
C ARG A 11 -2.54 -9.46 18.33
N THR A 12 -3.70 -9.95 18.72
CA THR A 12 -3.82 -10.89 19.86
C THR A 12 -3.04 -12.17 19.57
N HIS A 13 -3.15 -12.70 18.36
CA HIS A 13 -2.40 -13.88 17.94
C HIS A 13 -0.88 -13.62 17.93
N ALA A 14 -0.43 -12.50 17.35
CA ALA A 14 0.99 -12.11 17.33
C ALA A 14 1.56 -11.94 18.75
N ALA A 15 0.83 -11.26 19.64
CA ALA A 15 1.21 -11.10 21.04
C ALA A 15 1.30 -12.44 21.78
N VAL A 16 0.37 -13.36 21.55
CA VAL A 16 0.42 -14.72 22.12
C VAL A 16 1.61 -15.51 21.59
N VAL A 17 1.93 -15.40 20.30
CA VAL A 17 3.10 -16.05 19.69
C VAL A 17 4.39 -15.49 20.28
N GLN A 18 4.48 -14.17 20.45
CA GLN A 18 5.64 -13.51 21.05
C GLN A 18 5.82 -13.90 22.52
N ALA A 19 4.76 -13.85 23.33
CA ALA A 19 4.79 -14.28 24.72
C ALA A 19 5.21 -15.76 24.86
N ARG A 20 4.72 -16.65 23.98
CA ARG A 20 5.16 -18.06 23.94
C ARG A 20 6.64 -18.20 23.59
N ARG A 21 7.17 -17.34 22.73
CA ARG A 21 8.59 -17.34 22.36
C ARG A 21 9.45 -16.87 23.53
N GLU A 22 9.04 -15.83 24.24
CA GLU A 22 9.72 -15.33 25.44
C GLU A 22 9.75 -16.38 26.55
N VAL A 23 8.63 -17.05 26.82
CA VAL A 23 8.56 -18.16 27.79
C VAL A 23 9.49 -19.32 27.39
N LYS A 24 9.57 -19.69 26.11
CA LYS A 24 10.50 -20.73 25.63
C LYS A 24 11.97 -20.34 25.75
N LEU A 25 12.30 -19.05 25.64
CA LEU A 25 13.66 -18.55 25.84
C LEU A 25 14.02 -18.60 27.33
N GLN A 26 13.13 -18.11 28.21
CA GLN A 26 13.30 -18.20 29.66
C GLN A 26 13.48 -19.65 30.14
N GLN A 27 12.69 -20.59 29.63
CA GLN A 27 12.82 -22.02 29.98
C GLN A 27 14.17 -22.64 29.56
N ARG A 28 14.89 -22.04 28.61
CA ARG A 28 16.20 -22.50 28.15
C ARG A 28 17.36 -21.87 28.92
N GLY A 29 17.08 -21.09 29.97
CA GLY A 29 18.11 -20.29 30.66
C GLY A 29 18.73 -19.21 29.75
N LEU A 30 18.12 -18.96 28.59
CA LEU A 30 18.46 -17.85 27.73
C LEU A 30 17.68 -16.67 28.25
N GLU A 31 18.30 -15.91 29.15
CA GLU A 31 17.82 -14.58 29.50
C GLU A 31 17.52 -13.84 28.19
N PRO A 32 16.31 -13.25 28.03
CA PRO A 32 16.03 -12.44 26.87
C PRO A 32 17.14 -11.39 26.82
N ILE A 33 17.89 -11.35 25.72
CA ILE A 33 18.88 -10.29 25.49
C ILE A 33 18.11 -9.00 25.78
N PRO A 34 18.47 -8.24 26.84
CA PRO A 34 17.74 -7.03 27.20
C PRO A 34 17.76 -6.21 25.94
N GLY A 35 16.58 -5.99 25.35
CA GLY A 35 16.42 -5.53 23.96
C GLY A 35 17.44 -4.45 23.71
N GLY A 36 18.51 -4.82 23.01
CA GLY A 36 19.76 -4.07 23.03
C GLY A 36 19.42 -2.67 22.61
N ASN A 37 19.56 -1.71 23.54
CA ASN A 37 19.22 -0.30 23.43
C ASN A 37 18.77 0.04 22.01
N ALA A 38 17.46 -0.13 21.75
CA ALA A 38 16.82 0.42 20.57
C ALA A 38 17.31 1.85 20.53
N GLY A 39 18.08 2.16 19.48
CA GLY A 39 19.12 3.16 19.52
C GLY A 39 18.74 4.36 20.35
N THR A 40 19.68 4.82 21.16
CA THR A 40 19.81 6.24 21.44
C THR A 40 19.87 6.93 20.07
N LEU A 41 18.71 7.16 19.43
CA LEU A 41 18.49 8.37 18.68
C LEU A 41 19.00 9.42 19.65
N PRO A 42 20.07 10.16 19.30
CA PRO A 42 20.73 11.02 20.25
C PRO A 42 19.63 11.78 20.94
N LEU A 43 19.64 11.80 22.27
CA LEU A 43 18.74 12.67 23.01
C LEU A 43 18.86 14.10 22.44
N CYS A 44 19.99 14.42 21.77
CA CYS A 44 20.27 15.56 20.90
C CYS A 44 19.33 15.79 19.68
N ILE A 45 18.59 14.82 19.12
CA ILE A 45 17.63 15.06 18.02
C ILE A 45 16.26 15.46 18.57
N VAL A 46 15.80 14.79 19.64
CA VAL A 46 14.55 15.18 20.32
C VAL A 46 14.76 16.44 21.16
N ALA A 47 15.86 16.51 21.92
CA ALA A 47 16.29 17.73 22.60
C ALA A 47 16.71 18.79 21.58
N GLY A 48 17.32 18.46 20.44
CA GLY A 48 17.63 19.43 19.38
C GLY A 48 16.37 20.03 18.77
N ALA A 49 15.40 19.20 18.40
CA ALA A 49 14.11 19.67 17.89
C ALA A 49 13.32 20.48 18.94
N LEU A 50 13.30 20.06 20.20
CA LEU A 50 12.66 20.79 21.30
C LEU A 50 13.42 22.07 21.68
N SER A 51 14.75 22.08 21.61
CA SER A 51 15.60 23.26 21.82
C SER A 51 15.43 24.26 20.70
N SER A 52 15.41 23.81 19.44
CA SER A 52 15.09 24.63 18.27
C SER A 52 13.66 25.18 18.36
N LEU A 53 12.70 24.43 18.90
CA LEU A 53 11.33 24.88 19.15
C LEU A 53 11.21 25.87 20.31
N LEU A 54 11.95 25.69 21.40
CA LEU A 54 11.98 26.63 22.52
C LEU A 54 12.72 27.92 22.16
N VAL A 55 13.81 27.84 21.41
CA VAL A 55 14.51 28.98 20.81
C VAL A 55 13.59 29.68 19.80
N TRP A 56 12.89 28.95 18.94
CA TRP A 56 11.90 29.50 18.00
C TRP A 56 10.69 30.13 18.72
N ARG A 57 10.25 29.61 19.87
CA ARG A 57 9.13 30.15 20.66
C ARG A 57 9.53 31.32 21.56
N ARG A 58 10.80 31.39 21.98
CA ARG A 58 11.40 32.50 22.75
C ARG A 58 11.79 33.66 21.83
N GLN A 59 12.45 33.38 20.71
CA GLN A 59 12.75 34.37 19.66
C GLN A 59 11.48 34.78 18.90
N GLY A 60 10.54 33.88 18.62
CA GLY A 60 9.28 34.19 17.93
C GLY A 60 8.35 35.13 18.72
N ARG A 61 8.45 35.19 20.05
CA ARG A 61 7.74 36.17 20.88
C ARG A 61 8.42 37.54 20.91
N GLN A 62 9.77 37.59 20.86
CA GLN A 62 10.50 38.85 20.71
C GLN A 62 10.40 39.41 19.29
N LEU A 63 10.35 38.55 18.27
CA LEU A 63 10.30 38.94 16.85
C LEU A 63 8.93 39.47 16.41
N ARG A 64 7.82 39.04 17.03
CA ARG A 64 6.48 39.61 16.74
C ARG A 64 6.30 41.05 17.19
N ARG A 65 7.17 41.57 18.05
CA ARG A 65 7.06 42.94 18.57
C ARG A 65 7.91 43.97 17.83
N ARG A 66 8.84 43.59 16.94
CA ARG A 66 9.79 44.57 16.39
C ARG A 66 10.10 44.64 14.89
N PHE A 67 10.03 43.63 14.01
CA PHE A 67 10.41 43.90 12.60
C PHE A 67 9.81 42.96 11.52
N HIS A 68 9.70 43.50 10.30
CA HIS A 68 9.19 42.90 9.07
C HIS A 68 9.92 41.59 8.68
N TRP A 69 9.15 40.59 8.27
CA TRP A 69 9.50 39.18 8.03
C TRP A 69 10.55 38.87 6.94
N ARG A 70 11.26 39.85 6.36
CA ARG A 70 12.18 39.64 5.22
C ARG A 70 13.65 39.36 5.60
N GLY A 71 13.99 39.30 6.89
CA GLY A 71 15.39 39.27 7.35
C GLY A 71 15.97 37.93 7.82
N LEU A 72 15.29 36.79 7.65
CA LEU A 72 15.85 35.50 8.10
C LEU A 72 16.71 34.85 7.00
N PRO A 73 18.04 34.70 7.18
CA PRO A 73 18.98 34.33 6.11
C PRO A 73 18.75 32.92 5.54
N PHE A 74 18.23 32.00 6.35
CA PHE A 74 17.88 30.65 5.89
C PHE A 74 16.61 30.65 5.01
N ILE A 75 15.60 31.46 5.37
CA ILE A 75 14.34 31.54 4.60
C ILE A 75 14.59 32.28 3.29
N SER A 76 15.43 33.33 3.28
CA SER A 76 15.79 34.03 2.05
C SER A 76 16.62 33.16 1.11
N ALA A 77 17.58 32.38 1.63
CA ALA A 77 18.36 31.42 0.84
C ALA A 77 17.49 30.30 0.26
N TRP A 78 16.58 29.73 1.06
CA TRP A 78 15.63 28.72 0.62
C TRP A 78 14.64 29.26 -0.42
N LEU A 79 14.06 30.45 -0.21
CA LEU A 79 13.18 31.09 -1.19
C LEU A 79 13.93 31.48 -2.48
N ALA A 80 15.20 31.85 -2.39
CA ALA A 80 16.04 32.13 -3.55
C ALA A 80 16.36 30.86 -4.35
N ASP A 81 16.56 29.73 -3.69
CA ASP A 81 16.73 28.42 -4.32
C ASP A 81 15.43 27.96 -5.01
N GLN A 82 14.28 28.08 -4.34
CA GLN A 82 12.98 27.75 -4.92
C GLN A 82 12.64 28.63 -6.14
N ARG A 83 12.92 29.94 -6.08
CA ARG A 83 12.76 30.84 -7.25
C ARG A 83 13.67 30.47 -8.41
N ARG A 84 14.89 29.99 -8.15
CA ARG A 84 15.80 29.50 -9.20
C ARG A 84 15.25 28.25 -9.89
N LYS A 85 14.79 27.27 -9.10
CA LYS A 85 14.16 26.05 -9.61
C LYS A 85 12.89 26.33 -10.42
N TRP A 86 12.06 27.27 -9.98
CA TRP A 86 10.88 27.72 -10.72
C TRP A 86 11.23 28.41 -12.04
N ARG A 87 12.26 29.26 -12.06
CA ARG A 87 12.75 29.90 -13.30
C ARG A 87 13.35 28.90 -14.30
N GLN A 88 13.94 27.82 -13.81
CA GLN A 88 14.46 26.75 -14.67
C GLN A 88 13.34 25.90 -15.27
N ARG A 89 12.24 25.67 -14.53
CA ARG A 89 11.07 24.93 -15.04
C ARG A 89 10.19 25.73 -16.01
N GLY A 90 10.26 27.06 -15.97
CA GLY A 90 9.48 27.94 -16.85
C GLY A 90 10.17 28.35 -18.17
N ARG A 91 11.39 27.89 -18.44
CA ARG A 91 12.08 28.16 -19.72
C ARG A 91 11.95 26.96 -20.65
N LEU A 92 10.95 27.00 -21.53
CA LEU A 92 11.00 26.26 -22.79
C LEU A 92 12.27 26.69 -23.55
N PRO A 93 12.98 25.77 -24.24
CA PRO A 93 14.13 26.13 -25.04
C PRO A 93 13.70 27.10 -26.16
N PRO A 94 14.52 28.12 -26.49
CA PRO A 94 14.22 28.99 -27.61
C PRO A 94 14.25 28.15 -28.90
N GLY A 95 13.12 28.11 -29.59
CA GLY A 95 13.00 27.50 -30.89
C GLY A 95 13.97 28.13 -31.88
N ARG A 96 14.70 27.27 -32.60
CA ARG A 96 15.33 27.59 -33.88
C ARG A 96 14.20 27.93 -34.88
N ALA A 97 13.91 29.21 -35.02
CA ALA A 97 13.07 29.74 -36.09
C ALA A 97 13.70 31.03 -36.61
N ALA A 98 14.81 30.89 -37.35
CA ALA A 98 15.27 31.87 -38.34
C ALA A 98 16.48 31.30 -39.08
N GLY A 99 16.33 31.06 -40.38
CA GLY A 99 17.45 30.80 -41.28
C GLY A 99 17.37 29.46 -41.99
N GLN A 100 16.56 29.39 -43.05
CA GLN A 100 16.97 28.91 -44.38
C GLN A 100 15.74 28.76 -45.29
N ALA A 101 15.34 29.89 -45.87
CA ALA A 101 14.58 29.93 -47.13
C ALA A 101 15.47 30.65 -48.14
N ALA A 102 16.41 29.93 -48.75
CA ALA A 102 17.07 30.30 -50.00
C ALA A 102 17.98 29.16 -50.46
N THR A 103 17.41 28.15 -51.13
CA THR A 103 17.95 27.54 -52.37
C THR A 103 17.04 26.42 -52.84
N CYS A 104 16.23 26.73 -53.86
CA CYS A 104 15.66 25.73 -54.75
C CYS A 104 16.68 25.41 -55.85
N ARG A 105 17.16 24.17 -55.95
CA ARG A 105 17.25 23.38 -57.20
C ARG A 105 18.08 22.10 -57.00
N ALA A 106 17.63 21.05 -57.71
CA ALA A 106 18.28 19.74 -57.92
C ALA A 106 18.32 18.85 -56.67
N GLN A 107 17.89 17.60 -56.66
CA GLN A 107 17.69 16.60 -57.70
C GLN A 107 16.75 15.51 -57.16
N SER A 108 15.88 15.05 -58.03
CA SER A 108 15.13 13.80 -58.00
C SER A 108 16.03 12.56 -57.92
N SER A 109 15.64 11.56 -57.12
CA SER A 109 15.50 10.12 -57.51
C SER A 109 15.88 9.13 -56.39
N ALA A 110 15.10 8.03 -56.36
CA ALA A 110 15.36 6.73 -55.74
C ALA A 110 15.35 6.65 -54.20
N ALA A 111 14.82 5.62 -53.54
CA ALA A 111 14.02 4.47 -53.92
C ALA A 111 13.43 3.90 -52.61
N ALA A 112 12.19 3.40 -52.67
CA ALA A 112 11.56 2.63 -51.62
C ALA A 112 11.96 1.14 -51.72
N SER A 113 12.20 0.48 -50.58
CA SER A 113 12.25 -0.98 -50.36
C SER A 113 12.82 -1.20 -48.95
N THR A 114 12.08 -1.54 -47.89
CA THR A 114 11.24 -2.74 -47.63
C THR A 114 11.97 -4.07 -47.79
N SER A 115 12.71 -4.48 -46.75
CA SER A 115 12.89 -5.88 -46.30
C SER A 115 13.65 -5.81 -44.96
N GLY A 116 13.47 -6.66 -43.96
CA GLY A 116 12.80 -7.94 -43.87
C GLY A 116 13.65 -8.83 -42.94
N ARG A 117 13.01 -9.48 -41.96
CA ARG A 117 13.28 -10.87 -41.53
C ARG A 117 14.63 -11.13 -40.83
N SER A 118 14.68 -11.32 -39.51
CA SER A 118 14.36 -12.56 -38.78
C SER A 118 15.20 -13.78 -39.20
N HIS A 119 16.27 -14.05 -38.45
CA HIS A 119 16.90 -15.37 -38.26
C HIS A 119 17.15 -15.50 -36.75
N LEU A 120 16.32 -16.26 -36.01
CA LEU A 120 16.52 -17.67 -35.68
C LEU A 120 17.93 -17.96 -35.16
N ASN A 121 18.02 -18.06 -33.83
CA ASN A 121 19.10 -18.73 -33.14
C ASN A 121 18.47 -19.57 -32.01
N PRO A 122 18.27 -20.88 -32.21
CA PRO A 122 18.05 -21.77 -31.09
C PRO A 122 19.06 -22.90 -31.19
N ASP A 123 20.05 -22.94 -30.30
CA ASP A 123 20.66 -24.22 -29.92
C ASP A 123 21.52 -24.05 -28.67
N LEU A 124 21.55 -25.16 -27.91
CA LEU A 124 22.42 -25.48 -26.78
C LEU A 124 21.96 -24.95 -25.41
N TYR A 125 21.17 -25.76 -24.70
CA TYR A 125 21.65 -26.39 -23.46
C TYR A 125 20.91 -27.72 -23.23
N HIS A 126 21.58 -28.80 -23.62
CA HIS A 126 21.41 -30.10 -22.99
C HIS A 126 21.98 -30.03 -21.57
N ASN A 127 21.23 -30.50 -20.57
CA ASN A 127 21.82 -31.04 -19.36
C ASN A 127 20.92 -32.17 -18.83
N PRO A 128 21.41 -33.42 -18.73
CA PRO A 128 20.60 -34.54 -18.29
C PRO A 128 20.80 -34.85 -16.80
N LEU A 129 19.82 -35.59 -16.27
CA LEU A 129 19.95 -36.56 -15.18
C LEU A 129 20.35 -36.01 -13.80
N PHE A 130 19.33 -35.85 -12.94
CA PHE A 130 19.45 -36.36 -11.57
C PHE A 130 18.17 -37.12 -11.18
N SER A 131 18.36 -38.42 -11.03
CA SER A 131 17.42 -39.40 -10.52
C SER A 131 17.73 -39.64 -9.05
N SER A 132 16.77 -39.39 -8.17
CA SER A 132 16.60 -39.99 -6.84
C SER A 132 15.23 -39.50 -6.34
N GLY A 133 14.25 -40.33 -6.02
CA GLY A 133 14.34 -41.66 -5.45
C GLY A 133 14.21 -41.56 -3.93
N SER A 134 13.06 -41.14 -3.42
CA SER A 134 12.66 -41.47 -2.05
C SER A 134 11.14 -41.58 -1.93
N SER A 135 10.70 -42.83 -1.97
CA SER A 135 9.45 -43.29 -1.41
C SER A 135 9.39 -42.90 0.07
N PHE A 136 8.31 -42.26 0.51
CA PHE A 136 7.96 -42.28 1.93
C PHE A 136 6.47 -42.53 2.11
N GLU A 137 6.22 -43.53 2.94
CA GLU A 137 4.96 -44.20 3.20
C GLU A 137 3.90 -43.28 3.81
N ALA A 138 2.66 -43.52 3.39
CA ALA A 138 1.46 -43.02 4.04
C ALA A 138 1.12 -43.87 5.27
N PRO A 139 0.61 -43.26 6.36
CA PRO A 139 -0.25 -43.95 7.29
C PRO A 139 -1.71 -43.54 7.08
N THR A 140 -2.47 -44.49 6.55
CA THR A 140 -3.92 -44.66 6.70
C THR A 140 -4.34 -44.77 8.17
N ALA A 141 -5.39 -44.06 8.60
CA ALA A 141 -6.46 -44.50 9.53
C ALA A 141 -7.43 -43.32 9.85
N PRO A 142 -8.60 -43.52 10.49
CA PRO A 142 -9.83 -43.87 9.79
C PRO A 142 -10.98 -42.86 10.00
N ALA A 143 -11.93 -42.93 9.07
CA ALA A 143 -13.18 -42.19 9.01
C ALA A 143 -14.08 -42.36 10.26
N LYS A 144 -14.49 -41.25 10.88
CA LYS A 144 -15.61 -41.20 11.83
C LYS A 144 -16.90 -40.80 11.10
N ARG A 145 -17.70 -41.82 10.83
CA ARG A 145 -19.06 -41.81 10.29
C ARG A 145 -20.05 -41.26 11.33
N VAL A 146 -20.49 -40.02 11.20
CA VAL A 146 -21.59 -39.45 12.01
C VAL A 146 -22.94 -39.80 11.37
N LYS A 147 -23.83 -40.38 12.19
CA LYS A 147 -25.14 -40.90 11.83
C LYS A 147 -26.20 -39.79 11.83
N LYS A 148 -26.96 -39.76 10.72
CA LYS A 148 -28.41 -39.48 10.56
C LYS A 148 -29.16 -38.76 11.71
N SER A 149 -29.85 -37.69 11.36
CA SER A 149 -31.18 -37.36 11.91
C SER A 149 -32.02 -36.62 10.85
N LYS A 150 -32.79 -37.39 10.06
CA LYS A 150 -33.79 -36.88 9.11
C LYS A 150 -35.13 -36.83 9.84
N LYS A 151 -35.51 -35.67 10.37
CA LYS A 151 -36.85 -35.44 10.94
C LYS A 151 -37.79 -35.02 9.81
N LYS A 152 -38.55 -35.97 9.27
CA LYS A 152 -39.66 -35.72 8.33
C LYS A 152 -40.83 -35.14 9.11
N ALA A 153 -41.05 -33.83 9.02
CA ALA A 153 -42.29 -33.20 9.43
C ALA A 153 -43.28 -33.25 8.25
N LYS A 154 -44.32 -34.08 8.39
CA LYS A 154 -45.42 -34.24 7.44
C LYS A 154 -46.41 -33.11 7.65
N GLN A 155 -46.23 -32.01 6.93
CA GLN A 155 -47.13 -30.85 6.98
C GLN A 155 -48.31 -31.08 6.03
N ARG A 156 -49.51 -31.24 6.59
CA ARG A 156 -50.77 -31.37 5.86
C ARG A 156 -51.10 -30.03 5.23
N GLN A 157 -51.08 -29.94 3.90
CA GLN A 157 -51.59 -28.80 3.16
C GLN A 157 -53.13 -28.81 3.22
N ILE A 158 -53.69 -27.86 3.96
CA ILE A 158 -55.11 -27.51 3.88
C ILE A 158 -55.19 -26.42 2.80
N HIS A 159 -55.83 -26.74 1.67
CA HIS A 159 -56.13 -25.78 0.60
C HIS A 159 -57.25 -24.83 1.06
N GLY A 160 -56.89 -23.78 1.79
CA GLY A 160 -57.76 -22.65 2.07
C GLY A 160 -57.80 -21.71 0.87
N ARG A 161 -58.99 -21.53 0.27
CA ARG A 161 -59.23 -20.54 -0.79
C ARG A 161 -58.89 -19.14 -0.25
N PRO A 162 -58.01 -18.36 -0.89
CA PRO A 162 -57.59 -17.07 -0.35
C PRO A 162 -58.77 -16.09 -0.31
N SER A 163 -58.99 -15.55 0.89
CA SER A 163 -59.95 -14.47 1.16
C SER A 163 -59.73 -13.29 0.20
N PRO A 164 -60.80 -12.61 -0.25
CA PRO A 164 -60.72 -11.46 -1.17
C PRO A 164 -59.84 -10.31 -0.63
N VAL A 165 -59.64 -10.21 0.68
CA VAL A 165 -58.77 -9.21 1.31
C VAL A 165 -57.28 -9.51 1.06
N SER A 166 -56.88 -10.77 0.94
CA SER A 166 -55.47 -11.16 0.69
C SER A 166 -55.01 -10.87 -0.74
N ARG A 167 -55.93 -10.72 -1.70
CA ARG A 167 -55.58 -10.38 -3.10
C ARG A 167 -55.21 -8.91 -3.29
N LEU A 168 -55.76 -8.01 -2.48
CA LEU A 168 -55.42 -6.59 -2.50
C LEU A 168 -54.04 -6.33 -1.87
N ALA A 169 -53.70 -7.01 -0.78
CA ALA A 169 -52.38 -6.93 -0.17
C ALA A 169 -51.27 -7.47 -1.12
N ALA A 170 -51.52 -8.61 -1.80
CA ALA A 170 -50.56 -9.16 -2.76
C ALA A 170 -50.33 -8.27 -3.98
N ARG A 171 -51.34 -7.51 -4.44
CA ARG A 171 -51.19 -6.52 -5.52
C ARG A 171 -50.40 -5.29 -5.07
N GLN A 172 -50.63 -4.78 -3.87
CA GLN A 172 -49.85 -3.66 -3.33
C GLN A 172 -48.38 -4.04 -3.08
N SER A 173 -48.11 -5.27 -2.64
CA SER A 173 -46.73 -5.77 -2.49
C SER A 173 -46.02 -5.95 -3.85
N ALA A 174 -46.75 -6.35 -4.91
CA ALA A 174 -46.18 -6.47 -6.25
C ALA A 174 -45.87 -5.09 -6.87
N GLU A 175 -46.72 -4.08 -6.70
CA GLU A 175 -46.47 -2.72 -7.20
C GLU A 175 -45.31 -2.02 -6.47
N LEU A 176 -45.15 -2.25 -5.15
CA LEU A 176 -43.99 -1.74 -4.40
C LEU A 176 -42.67 -2.41 -4.84
N SER A 177 -42.71 -3.69 -5.22
CA SER A 177 -41.54 -4.40 -5.74
C SER A 177 -41.12 -3.90 -7.14
N ILE A 178 -42.09 -3.57 -8.00
CA ILE A 178 -41.82 -3.01 -9.34
C ILE A 178 -41.27 -1.57 -9.24
N ARG A 179 -41.76 -0.76 -8.29
CA ARG A 179 -41.19 0.59 -8.05
C ARG A 179 -39.82 0.57 -7.39
N ALA A 180 -39.52 -0.40 -6.53
CA ALA A 180 -38.19 -0.59 -5.96
C ALA A 180 -37.16 -1.03 -7.02
N SER A 181 -37.60 -1.76 -8.05
CA SER A 181 -36.71 -2.21 -9.14
C SER A 181 -36.43 -1.13 -10.20
N ALA A 182 -37.21 -0.04 -10.26
CA ALA A 182 -37.03 1.03 -11.24
C ALA A 182 -36.10 2.18 -10.76
N ALA A 183 -35.71 2.17 -9.48
CA ALA A 183 -34.78 3.16 -8.92
C ALA A 183 -33.31 2.69 -8.92
N ALA A 184 -33.05 1.41 -9.24
CA ALA A 184 -31.71 0.90 -9.51
C ALA A 184 -31.34 1.20 -10.97
N ALA A 185 -31.27 2.48 -11.32
CA ALA A 185 -30.45 2.87 -12.46
C ALA A 185 -29.04 2.32 -12.18
N PRO A 186 -28.39 1.63 -13.13
CA PRO A 186 -27.01 1.19 -12.94
C PRO A 186 -26.22 2.46 -12.62
N GLU A 187 -25.75 2.58 -11.38
CA GLU A 187 -24.80 3.62 -10.99
C GLU A 187 -23.68 3.50 -12.02
N ARG A 188 -23.62 4.48 -12.93
CA ARG A 188 -22.58 4.56 -13.95
C ARG A 188 -21.28 4.36 -13.21
N SER A 189 -20.62 3.25 -13.48
CA SER A 189 -19.31 2.94 -12.92
C SER A 189 -18.47 4.20 -13.04
N PRO A 190 -17.97 4.76 -11.91
CA PRO A 190 -17.26 6.02 -11.93
C PRO A 190 -16.13 5.94 -12.96
N PRO A 191 -15.85 7.03 -13.69
CA PRO A 191 -14.80 7.04 -14.70
C PRO A 191 -13.50 6.52 -14.09
N VAL A 192 -12.96 5.52 -14.75
CA VAL A 192 -11.91 4.60 -14.31
C VAL A 192 -10.57 5.28 -14.01
N THR A 193 -10.41 6.55 -14.35
CA THR A 193 -9.16 7.31 -14.23
C THR A 193 -9.23 8.33 -13.09
N ALA A 194 -9.85 7.97 -11.97
CA ALA A 194 -9.90 8.85 -10.80
C ALA A 194 -8.54 8.87 -10.07
N GLU A 195 -8.13 10.06 -9.61
CA GLU A 195 -6.97 10.21 -8.70
C GLU A 195 -7.13 9.32 -7.46
N PRO A 196 -6.03 8.78 -6.90
CA PRO A 196 -6.11 7.96 -5.70
C PRO A 196 -6.78 8.70 -4.53
N ALA A 197 -7.80 8.09 -3.95
CA ALA A 197 -8.50 8.63 -2.78
C ALA A 197 -7.78 8.20 -1.50
N VAL A 198 -7.37 9.16 -0.66
CA VAL A 198 -6.70 8.88 0.61
C VAL A 198 -7.49 9.46 1.77
N ARG A 199 -7.73 8.64 2.80
CA ARG A 199 -8.46 9.04 4.02
C ARG A 199 -7.77 8.56 5.29
N LEU A 200 -7.87 9.37 6.33
CA LEU A 200 -7.50 8.97 7.68
C LEU A 200 -8.60 8.09 8.26
N LEU A 201 -8.27 6.87 8.68
CA LEU A 201 -9.20 5.96 9.35
C LEU A 201 -9.25 6.23 10.85
N SER A 202 -8.09 6.35 11.49
CA SER A 202 -7.99 6.61 12.93
C SER A 202 -6.69 7.30 13.31
N SER A 203 -6.74 8.05 14.41
CA SER A 203 -5.57 8.63 15.06
C SER A 203 -5.78 8.59 16.57
N GLN A 204 -5.30 7.51 17.21
CA GLN A 204 -5.53 7.27 18.63
C GLN A 204 -4.23 6.81 19.30
N LYS A 205 -3.92 7.37 20.47
CA LYS A 205 -2.77 6.97 21.30
C LYS A 205 -1.44 6.94 20.52
N GLY A 206 -1.23 7.92 19.65
CA GLY A 206 -0.04 8.01 18.80
C GLY A 206 0.04 6.95 17.70
N THR A 207 -1.03 6.20 17.45
CA THR A 207 -1.17 5.27 16.30
C THR A 207 -1.99 5.96 15.22
N TYR A 208 -1.55 5.85 13.98
CA TYR A 208 -2.18 6.46 12.82
C TYR A 208 -2.56 5.37 11.82
N SER A 209 -3.83 5.34 11.42
CA SER A 209 -4.33 4.39 10.41
C SER A 209 -4.85 5.18 9.21
N VAL A 210 -4.36 4.88 8.03
CA VAL A 210 -4.67 5.59 6.77
C VAL A 210 -5.04 4.57 5.71
N ALA A 211 -6.05 4.89 4.91
CA ALA A 211 -6.45 4.10 3.75
C ALA A 211 -6.21 4.89 2.46
N GLY A 212 -5.59 4.27 1.47
CA GLY A 212 -5.56 4.70 0.08
C GLY A 212 -6.40 3.77 -0.78
N GLN A 213 -7.12 4.30 -1.75
CA GLN A 213 -7.92 3.53 -2.70
C GLN A 213 -7.75 4.09 -4.11
N MET A 214 -7.60 3.20 -5.09
CA MET A 214 -7.59 3.57 -6.51
C MET A 214 -8.25 2.48 -7.35
N HIS A 215 -8.65 2.82 -8.57
CA HIS A 215 -9.07 1.86 -9.58
C HIS A 215 -8.04 1.82 -10.72
N SER A 216 -7.89 0.67 -11.36
CA SER A 216 -7.00 0.48 -12.50
C SER A 216 -7.65 -0.43 -13.53
N MET A 217 -7.26 -0.27 -14.80
CA MET A 217 -7.61 -1.22 -15.87
C MET A 217 -6.70 -2.44 -15.91
N ALA A 218 -5.64 -2.46 -15.10
CA ALA A 218 -4.80 -3.62 -14.90
C ALA A 218 -5.60 -4.83 -14.40
N ASP A 219 -5.24 -6.02 -14.88
CA ASP A 219 -5.77 -7.26 -14.32
C ASP A 219 -5.36 -7.39 -12.85
N ALA A 220 -6.27 -7.89 -12.01
CA ALA A 220 -6.02 -8.04 -10.58
C ALA A 220 -4.80 -8.95 -10.29
N ALA A 221 -4.57 -9.98 -11.11
CA ALA A 221 -3.43 -10.87 -10.97
C ALA A 221 -2.11 -10.15 -11.31
N ASP A 222 -2.11 -9.31 -12.34
CA ASP A 222 -0.92 -8.53 -12.72
C ASP A 222 -0.52 -7.55 -11.62
N VAL A 223 -1.49 -6.86 -11.01
CA VAL A 223 -1.25 -5.97 -9.87
C VAL A 223 -0.75 -6.76 -8.66
N TYR A 224 -1.32 -7.94 -8.40
CA TYR A 224 -0.86 -8.79 -7.31
C TYR A 224 0.58 -9.25 -7.50
N VAL A 225 0.94 -9.71 -8.71
CA VAL A 225 2.31 -10.11 -9.06
C VAL A 225 3.27 -8.93 -8.91
N LEU A 226 2.88 -7.74 -9.35
CA LEU A 226 3.65 -6.51 -9.17
C LEU A 226 3.93 -6.22 -7.68
N LEU A 227 2.91 -6.27 -6.83
CA LEU A 227 3.03 -5.93 -5.41
C LEU A 227 3.71 -7.03 -4.58
N SER A 228 3.74 -8.28 -5.07
CA SER A 228 4.41 -9.42 -4.43
C SER A 228 5.85 -9.65 -4.92
N ASP A 229 6.31 -8.94 -5.96
CA ASP A 229 7.71 -8.91 -6.38
C ASP A 229 8.56 -8.02 -5.45
N TYR A 230 8.77 -8.52 -4.23
CA TYR A 230 9.41 -7.76 -3.15
C TYR A 230 10.82 -7.30 -3.45
N ALA A 231 11.55 -8.02 -4.30
CA ALA A 231 12.91 -7.68 -4.68
C ALA A 231 12.97 -6.47 -5.63
N ALA A 232 11.86 -6.14 -6.31
CA ALA A 232 11.76 -5.03 -7.25
C ALA A 232 10.98 -3.82 -6.72
N LEU A 233 10.63 -3.80 -5.42
CA LEU A 233 9.81 -2.72 -4.84
C LEU A 233 10.47 -1.34 -4.87
N ASP A 234 11.81 -1.27 -4.91
CA ASP A 234 12.56 -0.03 -5.06
C ASP A 234 12.33 0.65 -6.42
N ARG A 235 11.91 -0.11 -7.44
CA ARG A 235 11.52 0.41 -8.75
C ARG A 235 10.09 0.93 -8.77
N VAL A 236 9.23 0.35 -7.94
CA VAL A 236 7.81 0.70 -7.85
C VAL A 236 7.61 1.89 -6.93
N PHE A 237 8.19 1.85 -5.73
CA PHE A 237 7.94 2.82 -4.68
C PHE A 237 9.17 3.67 -4.40
N SER A 238 9.06 4.97 -4.66
CA SER A 238 10.14 5.96 -4.44
C SER A 238 10.57 6.10 -2.97
N SER A 239 9.72 5.66 -2.05
CA SER A 239 10.02 5.61 -0.61
C SER A 239 10.91 4.43 -0.22
N VAL A 240 11.10 3.43 -1.09
CA VAL A 240 11.95 2.26 -0.86
C VAL A 240 13.27 2.48 -1.59
N GLU A 241 14.37 2.53 -0.84
CA GLU A 241 15.72 2.66 -1.42
C GLU A 241 16.32 1.30 -1.75
N GLN A 242 16.06 0.28 -0.92
CA GLN A 242 16.48 -1.09 -1.13
C GLN A 242 15.44 -2.05 -0.53
N SER A 243 15.25 -3.21 -1.17
CA SER A 243 14.34 -4.25 -0.69
C SER A 243 14.95 -5.62 -0.95
N ASN A 244 15.10 -6.42 0.11
CA ASN A 244 15.65 -7.77 0.02
C ASN A 244 14.70 -8.75 0.69
N VAL A 245 14.43 -9.87 0.01
CA VAL A 245 13.66 -10.98 0.60
C VAL A 245 14.61 -11.83 1.43
N VAL A 246 14.23 -12.08 2.68
CA VAL A 246 14.93 -12.97 3.59
C VAL A 246 13.95 -14.00 4.13
N HIS A 247 14.45 -15.19 4.48
CA HIS A 247 13.63 -16.25 5.05
C HIS A 247 14.08 -16.54 6.47
N SER A 248 13.15 -16.55 7.41
CA SER A 248 13.44 -16.82 8.81
C SER A 248 12.38 -17.74 9.38
N ASN A 249 12.79 -18.89 9.93
CA ASN A 249 11.88 -19.92 10.45
C ASN A 249 10.81 -20.38 9.44
N GLY A 250 11.18 -20.48 8.16
CA GLY A 250 10.25 -20.84 7.07
C GLY A 250 9.22 -19.77 6.74
N GLN A 251 9.29 -18.58 7.35
CA GLN A 251 8.43 -17.43 7.04
C GLN A 251 9.17 -16.47 6.10
N LYS A 252 8.44 -15.93 5.12
CA LYS A 252 8.95 -14.90 4.21
C LYS A 252 9.00 -13.56 4.94
N GLN A 253 10.15 -12.90 4.87
CA GLN A 253 10.37 -11.59 5.45
C GLN A 253 11.02 -10.67 4.41
N ILE A 254 10.86 -9.36 4.60
CA ILE A 254 11.45 -8.35 3.74
C ILE A 254 12.28 -7.41 4.60
N LEU A 255 13.56 -7.29 4.26
CA LEU A 255 14.46 -6.29 4.80
C LEU A 255 14.48 -5.08 3.86
N GLN A 256 13.93 -3.96 4.30
CA GLN A 256 13.85 -2.74 3.51
C GLN A 256 14.68 -1.60 4.12
N LEU A 257 15.27 -0.80 3.26
CA LEU A 257 15.81 0.51 3.60
C LEU A 257 14.84 1.56 3.04
N CYS A 258 14.12 2.25 3.92
CA CYS A 258 13.09 3.21 3.54
C CYS A 258 13.56 4.64 3.73
N ARG A 259 13.23 5.51 2.78
CA ARG A 259 13.42 6.96 2.86
C ARG A 259 12.24 7.58 3.59
N TRP A 260 12.52 8.58 4.42
CA TRP A 260 11.47 9.35 5.07
C TRP A 260 11.74 10.84 5.00
N GLU A 261 10.65 11.59 5.05
CA GLU A 261 10.65 13.05 5.10
C GLU A 261 9.64 13.50 6.15
N PHE A 262 10.10 14.26 7.13
CA PHE A 262 9.26 14.88 8.15
C PHE A 262 9.71 16.32 8.38
N LEU A 263 8.86 17.29 8.04
CA LEU A 263 9.19 18.72 8.03
C LEU A 263 10.41 19.03 7.14
N ILE A 264 11.51 19.47 7.77
CA ILE A 264 12.79 19.80 7.14
C ILE A 264 13.81 18.68 7.31
N PHE A 265 13.43 17.60 7.99
CA PHE A 265 14.28 16.44 8.22
C PHE A 265 13.95 15.37 7.19
N SER A 266 14.99 14.72 6.72
CA SER A 266 14.90 13.52 5.90
C SER A 266 15.98 12.55 6.33
N GLY A 267 15.79 11.29 6.01
CA GLY A 267 16.77 10.27 6.30
C GLY A 267 16.31 8.91 5.78
N THR A 268 16.99 7.88 6.27
CA THR A 268 16.66 6.49 5.95
C THR A 268 16.52 5.70 7.25
N PHE A 269 15.69 4.67 7.23
CA PHE A 269 15.63 3.69 8.31
C PHE A 269 15.47 2.28 7.74
N LYS A 270 15.99 1.30 8.48
CA LYS A 270 15.84 -0.12 8.13
C LYS A 270 14.60 -0.70 8.81
N THR A 271 13.87 -1.53 8.08
CA THR A 271 12.74 -2.32 8.59
C THR A 271 12.88 -3.76 8.19
N LEU A 272 12.52 -4.65 9.11
CA LEU A 272 12.28 -6.05 8.83
C LEU A 272 10.78 -6.29 8.99
N LEU A 273 10.14 -6.72 7.91
CA LEU A 273 8.71 -6.99 7.84
C LEU A 273 8.47 -8.49 7.62
N SER A 274 7.47 -9.05 8.29
CA SER A 274 6.92 -10.37 7.96
C SER A 274 5.83 -10.21 6.92
N VAL A 275 5.72 -11.16 6.01
CA VAL A 275 4.74 -11.13 4.91
C VAL A 275 3.77 -12.30 5.05
N ALA A 276 2.49 -12.02 4.94
CA ALA A 276 1.46 -13.02 4.71
C ALA A 276 0.76 -12.74 3.37
N GLU A 277 0.79 -13.73 2.48
CA GLU A 277 0.22 -13.69 1.13
C GLU A 277 -1.02 -14.57 1.07
N ASP A 278 -2.09 -14.04 0.51
CA ASP A 278 -3.26 -14.82 0.07
C ASP A 278 -3.58 -14.44 -1.38
N PRO A 279 -3.02 -15.16 -2.37
CA PRO A 279 -3.21 -14.83 -3.78
C PRO A 279 -4.65 -15.09 -4.25
N VAL A 280 -5.36 -16.02 -3.61
CA VAL A 280 -6.76 -16.33 -3.96
C VAL A 280 -7.67 -15.17 -3.52
N ALA A 281 -7.43 -14.61 -2.35
CA ALA A 281 -8.16 -13.45 -1.87
C ALA A 281 -7.59 -12.11 -2.37
N GLY A 282 -6.53 -12.11 -3.19
CA GLY A 282 -5.87 -10.88 -3.65
C GLY A 282 -5.34 -10.02 -2.50
N ARG A 283 -4.86 -10.64 -1.43
CA ARG A 283 -4.48 -9.95 -0.18
C ARG A 283 -2.99 -10.13 0.13
N LEU A 284 -2.36 -9.03 0.53
CA LEU A 284 -1.01 -8.99 1.07
C LEU A 284 -1.04 -8.30 2.43
N VAL A 285 -0.40 -8.88 3.44
CA VAL A 285 -0.26 -8.26 4.77
C VAL A 285 1.20 -8.23 5.17
N PHE A 286 1.65 -7.05 5.59
CA PHE A 286 2.97 -6.81 6.14
C PHE A 286 2.83 -6.47 7.62
N SER A 287 3.65 -7.09 8.46
CA SER A 287 3.68 -6.81 9.90
C SER A 287 5.11 -6.57 10.35
N LEU A 288 5.30 -5.62 11.24
CA LEU A 288 6.61 -5.27 11.75
C LEU A 288 7.25 -6.42 12.55
N VAL A 289 8.45 -6.82 12.17
CA VAL A 289 9.30 -7.72 12.98
C VAL A 289 10.33 -6.89 13.75
N ASN A 290 10.97 -5.92 13.10
CA ASN A 290 11.97 -5.06 13.73
C ASN A 290 12.09 -3.71 13.00
N SER A 291 12.23 -2.62 13.75
CA SER A 291 12.57 -1.28 13.25
C SER A 291 13.22 -0.45 14.35
N SER A 292 14.11 0.46 13.96
CA SER A 292 14.65 1.49 14.85
C SER A 292 13.75 2.74 14.97
N PHE A 293 12.71 2.85 14.14
CA PHE A 293 11.90 4.06 14.01
C PHE A 293 10.43 3.87 14.43
N MET A 294 9.91 2.66 14.24
CA MET A 294 8.51 2.31 14.50
C MET A 294 8.42 1.26 15.61
N ARG A 295 7.46 1.43 16.51
CA ARG A 295 7.11 0.44 17.54
C ARG A 295 6.12 -0.58 16.99
N ASP A 296 5.19 -0.13 16.15
CA ASP A 296 4.22 -0.98 15.46
C ASP A 296 4.06 -0.48 14.02
N PHE A 297 3.92 -1.42 13.10
CA PHE A 297 3.64 -1.16 11.69
C PHE A 297 2.90 -2.35 11.10
N GLU A 298 1.76 -2.08 10.49
CA GLU A 298 0.99 -3.05 9.73
C GLU A 298 0.53 -2.40 8.42
N GLY A 299 0.85 -3.04 7.29
CA GLY A 299 0.40 -2.62 5.97
C GLY A 299 -0.42 -3.74 5.33
N ARG A 300 -1.48 -3.39 4.62
CA ARG A 300 -2.30 -4.35 3.89
C ARG A 300 -2.58 -3.83 2.50
N TRP A 301 -2.49 -4.72 1.52
CA TRP A 301 -3.07 -4.52 0.19
C TRP A 301 -4.24 -5.47 0.01
N GLN A 302 -5.29 -4.95 -0.60
CA GLN A 302 -6.45 -5.71 -1.04
C GLN A 302 -6.71 -5.35 -2.50
N ILE A 303 -6.58 -6.33 -3.37
CA ILE A 303 -6.84 -6.21 -4.80
C ILE A 303 -8.13 -6.98 -5.07
N THR A 304 -9.13 -6.30 -5.63
CA THR A 304 -10.45 -6.87 -5.91
C THR A 304 -10.76 -6.67 -7.39
N PRO A 305 -11.01 -7.74 -8.16
CA PRO A 305 -11.42 -7.60 -9.56
C PRO A 305 -12.77 -6.87 -9.65
N LEU A 306 -12.95 -6.07 -10.70
CA LEU A 306 -14.21 -5.35 -10.95
C LEU A 306 -15.03 -6.01 -12.05
N ASP A 307 -16.36 -5.98 -11.88
CA ASP A 307 -17.32 -6.43 -12.90
C ASP A 307 -17.23 -5.49 -14.11
N GLY A 308 -16.58 -5.94 -15.19
CA GLY A 308 -16.29 -5.13 -16.37
C GLY A 308 -14.80 -5.00 -16.71
N GLY A 309 -13.93 -5.65 -15.93
CA GLY A 309 -12.48 -5.64 -16.13
C GLY A 309 -11.77 -4.62 -15.24
N GLY A 310 -10.46 -4.77 -15.14
CA GLY A 310 -9.65 -4.00 -14.19
C GLY A 310 -9.82 -4.47 -12.74
N CYS A 311 -9.36 -3.64 -11.81
CA CYS A 311 -9.41 -3.94 -10.39
C CYS A 311 -9.53 -2.68 -9.51
N SER A 312 -10.03 -2.89 -8.29
CA SER A 312 -9.96 -1.95 -7.18
C SER A 312 -8.81 -2.33 -6.26
N ILE A 313 -7.98 -1.35 -5.93
CA ILE A 313 -6.79 -1.52 -5.11
C ILE A 313 -6.96 -0.67 -3.86
N GLU A 314 -6.98 -1.32 -2.70
CA GLU A 314 -7.03 -0.68 -1.40
C GLU A 314 -5.74 -0.95 -0.62
N HIS A 315 -5.14 0.12 -0.10
CA HIS A 315 -3.98 0.07 0.78
C HIS A 315 -4.33 0.61 2.16
N ASN A 316 -4.26 -0.24 3.19
CA ASN A 316 -4.47 0.17 4.57
C ASN A 316 -3.15 0.10 5.33
N LEU A 317 -2.79 1.20 5.99
CA LEU A 317 -1.53 1.34 6.70
C LEU A 317 -1.79 1.82 8.12
N THR A 318 -1.29 1.07 9.11
CA THR A 318 -1.33 1.41 10.52
C THR A 318 0.10 1.56 11.06
N VAL A 319 0.42 2.69 11.66
CA VAL A 319 1.78 2.99 12.15
C VAL A 319 1.74 3.56 13.56
N ALA A 320 2.60 3.06 14.44
CA ALA A 320 2.90 3.65 15.72
C ALA A 320 4.42 3.95 15.81
N PRO A 321 4.85 5.21 15.79
CA PRO A 321 6.26 5.56 15.93
C PRO A 321 6.77 5.25 17.36
N VAL A 322 8.07 5.02 17.49
CA VAL A 322 8.72 4.83 18.81
C VAL A 322 8.48 6.06 19.69
N VAL A 323 8.69 7.26 19.15
CA VAL A 323 8.41 8.53 19.80
C VAL A 323 7.19 9.17 19.16
N ALA A 324 6.10 9.27 19.92
CA ALA A 324 4.91 9.97 19.46
C ALA A 324 5.23 11.46 19.27
N PRO A 325 4.76 12.09 18.18
CA PRO A 325 4.89 13.53 18.03
C PRO A 325 4.11 14.22 19.17
N PRO A 326 4.62 15.34 19.72
CA PRO A 326 3.89 16.10 20.74
C PRO A 326 2.48 16.46 20.25
N GLU A 327 1.50 16.51 21.15
CA GLU A 327 0.08 16.74 20.80
C GLU A 327 -0.16 18.00 19.96
N THR A 328 0.64 19.05 20.18
CA THR A 328 0.61 20.30 19.41
C THR A 328 0.89 20.10 17.91
N PHE A 329 1.48 18.97 17.53
CA PHE A 329 1.81 18.57 16.16
C PHE A 329 1.01 17.36 15.67
N ALA A 330 0.06 16.84 16.44
CA ALA A 330 -0.68 15.63 16.08
C ALA A 330 -1.40 15.76 14.73
N GLY A 331 -2.08 16.90 14.49
CA GLY A 331 -2.72 17.17 13.21
C GLY A 331 -1.76 17.32 12.03
N TYR A 332 -0.50 17.71 12.29
CA TYR A 332 0.53 17.76 11.25
C TYR A 332 1.07 16.36 10.93
N ALA A 333 1.28 15.53 11.94
CA ALA A 333 1.67 14.13 11.76
C ALA A 333 0.64 13.36 10.93
N GLN A 334 -0.66 13.54 11.22
CA GLN A 334 -1.75 12.96 10.42
C GLN A 334 -1.62 13.31 8.92
N LYS A 335 -1.41 14.59 8.60
CA LYS A 335 -1.23 15.06 7.22
C LYS A 335 -0.01 14.45 6.55
N ILE A 336 1.06 14.22 7.30
CA ILE A 336 2.26 13.55 6.76
C ILE A 336 1.95 12.10 6.41
N PHE A 337 1.31 11.34 7.30
CA PHE A 337 0.96 9.94 7.00
C PHE A 337 0.01 9.83 5.82
N MET A 338 -0.99 10.71 5.72
CA MET A 338 -1.86 10.77 4.55
C MET A 338 -1.08 11.07 3.26
N ARG A 339 -0.16 12.05 3.30
CA ARG A 339 0.70 12.36 2.14
C ARG A 339 1.60 11.19 1.76
N GLN A 340 2.12 10.45 2.73
CA GLN A 340 2.95 9.27 2.47
C GLN A 340 2.15 8.19 1.74
N VAL A 341 0.92 7.89 2.20
CA VAL A 341 0.05 6.93 1.49
C VAL A 341 -0.34 7.44 0.10
N SER A 342 -0.63 8.74 -0.06
CA SER A 342 -0.87 9.34 -1.38
C SER A 342 0.27 9.07 -2.35
N ARG A 343 1.52 9.34 -1.93
CA ARG A 343 2.71 9.07 -2.75
C ARG A 343 2.85 7.59 -3.11
N VAL A 344 2.58 6.68 -2.18
CA VAL A 344 2.61 5.24 -2.44
C VAL A 344 1.59 4.84 -3.52
N MET A 345 0.38 5.41 -3.47
CA MET A 345 -0.64 5.16 -4.50
C MET A 345 -0.27 5.79 -5.85
N GLU A 346 0.28 7.01 -5.84
CA GLU A 346 0.77 7.70 -7.05
C GLU A 346 1.92 6.93 -7.71
N ASP A 347 2.86 6.42 -6.92
CA ASP A 347 3.99 5.59 -7.36
C ASP A 347 3.48 4.29 -8.03
N LEU A 348 2.52 3.60 -7.40
CA LEU A 348 1.90 2.40 -7.98
C LEU A 348 1.16 2.73 -9.28
N GLN A 349 0.41 3.83 -9.31
CA GLN A 349 -0.29 4.27 -10.53
C GLN A 349 0.69 4.58 -11.66
N GLY A 350 1.79 5.28 -11.37
CA GLY A 350 2.85 5.58 -12.34
C GLY A 350 3.49 4.31 -12.89
N GLU A 351 3.74 3.33 -12.03
CA GLU A 351 4.28 2.03 -12.43
C GLU A 351 3.31 1.23 -13.32
N LEU A 352 2.01 1.22 -12.99
CA LEU A 352 0.98 0.58 -13.82
C LEU A 352 0.84 1.27 -15.18
N ALA A 353 0.91 2.60 -15.22
CA ALA A 353 0.91 3.37 -16.48
C ALA A 353 2.10 2.99 -17.36
N ARG A 354 3.30 2.89 -16.76
CA ARG A 354 4.54 2.54 -17.44
C ARG A 354 4.49 1.14 -18.07
N ARG A 355 3.69 0.24 -17.50
CA ARG A 355 3.44 -1.12 -18.03
C ARG A 355 2.29 -1.20 -19.04
N GLY A 356 1.60 -0.09 -19.31
CA GLY A 356 0.52 -0.01 -20.30
C GLY A 356 -0.86 -0.41 -19.76
N HIS A 357 -1.08 -0.33 -18.45
CA HIS A 357 -2.34 -0.73 -17.80
C HIS A 357 -3.25 0.45 -17.39
N ILE A 358 -3.03 1.65 -17.92
CA ILE A 358 -3.84 2.86 -17.66
C ILE A 358 -4.37 3.46 -18.95
#